data_AF-D6A4E5-F1
#
_entry.id   AF-D6A4E5-F1
#
_cell.length_a   1.000
_cell.length_b   1.000
_cell.length_c   1.000
_cell.angle_alpha   90.00
_cell.angle_beta   90.00
_cell.angle_gamma   90.00
#
_symmetry.space_group_name_H-M   'P 1'
#
loop_
_entity.id
_entity.type
_entity.pdbx_description
1 polymer ?
#
loop_
_entity_poly.entity_id
_entity_poly.type
_entity_poly.pdbx_seq_one_letter_code
_entity_poly.pdbx_strand_id
1 'polypeptide(L)'
;MTAIKLAGLDIRWSGMDSTTPVGHVLVLGVDSLGVLRLCLYKGSQPDDAAFRGSLLIPSDGHSQRHMPTRTTAYGPTGAFVTSHGDQTAMLQRLAGLAP
;
A
#
# COMPACT_ATOMS: atom_id res chain seq x y z
N MET A 1 -6.63 -1.55 15.50
CA MET A 1 -6.06 -0.53 14.58
C MET A 1 -7.04 -0.32 13.46
N THR A 2 -7.30 0.94 13.11
CA THR A 2 -8.31 1.33 12.11
C THR A 2 -7.82 0.99 10.71
N ALA A 3 -8.63 0.30 9.91
CA ALA A 3 -8.35 0.08 8.49
C ALA A 3 -8.17 1.44 7.78
N ILE A 4 -7.18 1.52 6.89
CA ILE A 4 -6.96 2.71 6.06
C ILE A 4 -8.18 2.83 5.15
N LYS A 5 -8.91 3.95 5.25
CA LYS A 5 -10.07 4.24 4.39
C LYS A 5 -9.66 5.19 3.28
N LEU A 6 -10.22 4.98 2.09
CA LEU A 6 -10.04 5.86 0.93
C LEU A 6 -10.37 7.31 1.26
N ALA A 7 -11.43 7.56 2.02
CA ALA A 7 -11.84 8.92 2.42
C ALA A 7 -10.81 9.64 3.32
N GLY A 8 -9.89 8.90 3.94
CA GLY A 8 -8.79 9.44 4.76
C GLY A 8 -7.48 9.64 4.00
N LEU A 9 -7.45 9.38 2.70
CA LEU A 9 -6.28 9.54 1.84
C LEU A 9 -6.43 10.77 0.95
N ASP A 10 -5.40 11.61 0.92
CA ASP A 10 -5.19 12.59 -0.16
C ASP A 10 -4.68 11.84 -1.39
N ILE A 11 -5.61 11.46 -2.28
CA ILE A 11 -5.33 10.63 -3.44
C ILE A 11 -4.63 11.46 -4.52
N ARG A 12 -3.42 11.04 -4.89
CA ARG A 12 -2.62 11.66 -5.95
C ARG A 12 -2.75 10.92 -7.27
N TRP A 13 -2.94 9.61 -7.21
CA TRP A 13 -3.08 8.77 -8.39
C TRP A 13 -3.82 7.48 -8.05
N SER A 14 -4.57 6.95 -9.02
CA SER A 14 -5.17 5.62 -8.96
C SER A 14 -5.10 4.96 -10.33
N GLY A 15 -4.77 3.67 -10.36
CA GLY A 15 -4.71 2.93 -11.61
C GLY A 15 -4.00 1.59 -11.47
N MET A 16 -3.62 1.05 -12.61
CA MET A 16 -2.81 -0.17 -12.72
C MET A 16 -1.51 0.17 -13.44
N ASP A 17 -0.44 -0.49 -13.04
CA ASP A 17 0.87 -0.43 -13.67
C ASP A 17 1.46 -1.84 -13.83
N SER A 18 2.69 -1.94 -14.35
CA SER A 18 3.37 -3.22 -14.56
C SER A 18 3.68 -4.00 -13.27
N THR A 19 3.53 -3.39 -12.10
CA THR A 19 3.75 -4.02 -10.79
C THR A 19 2.46 -4.47 -10.12
N THR A 20 1.31 -4.06 -10.67
CA THR A 20 0.00 -4.33 -10.10
C THR A 20 -0.40 -5.80 -10.30
N PRO A 21 -0.72 -6.55 -9.22
CA PRO A 21 -1.22 -7.91 -9.35
C PRO A 21 -2.51 -7.97 -10.18
N VAL A 22 -2.69 -9.05 -10.95
CA VAL A 22 -3.87 -9.22 -11.82
C VAL A 22 -5.16 -9.13 -10.99
N GLY A 23 -6.15 -8.41 -11.52
CA GLY A 23 -7.44 -8.22 -10.86
C GLY A 23 -7.39 -7.31 -9.63
N HIS A 24 -6.39 -6.44 -9.54
CA HIS A 24 -6.24 -5.43 -8.49
C HIS A 24 -6.02 -4.04 -9.07
N VAL A 25 -6.22 -3.02 -8.24
CA VAL A 25 -5.95 -1.62 -8.55
C VAL A 25 -5.15 -0.99 -7.42
N LEU A 26 -4.29 -0.05 -7.79
CA LEU A 26 -3.46 0.71 -6.86
C LEU A 26 -4.03 2.10 -6.64
N VAL A 27 -3.84 2.61 -5.42
CA VAL A 27 -4.04 4.03 -5.08
C VAL A 27 -2.79 4.54 -4.40
N LEU A 28 -2.20 5.59 -4.96
CA LEU A 28 -1.14 6.34 -4.32
C LEU A 28 -1.75 7.58 -3.66
N GLY A 29 -1.55 7.71 -2.36
CA GLY A 29 -2.05 8.85 -1.61
C GLY A 29 -1.28 9.10 -0.32
N VAL A 30 -1.53 10.25 0.30
CA VAL A 30 -0.96 10.61 1.59
C VAL A 30 -2.03 10.43 2.66
N ASP A 31 -1.70 9.72 3.74
CA ASP A 31 -2.62 9.56 4.87
C ASP A 31 -2.69 10.81 5.76
N SER A 32 -3.61 10.81 6.71
CA SER A 32 -3.77 11.89 7.70
C SER A 32 -2.52 12.19 8.53
N LEU A 33 -1.51 11.30 8.53
CA LEU A 33 -0.24 11.49 9.24
C LEU A 33 0.86 12.07 8.32
N GLY A 34 0.52 12.42 7.07
CA GLY A 34 1.48 12.90 6.09
C GLY A 34 2.34 11.81 5.46
N VAL A 35 1.98 10.53 5.66
CA VAL A 35 2.77 9.39 5.16
C VAL A 35 2.30 9.00 3.76
N LEU A 36 3.24 8.88 2.83
CA LEU A 36 2.96 8.41 1.48
C LEU A 36 2.69 6.90 1.50
N ARG A 37 1.56 6.50 0.93
CA ARG A 37 1.12 5.11 0.88
C ARG A 37 0.72 4.71 -0.52
N LEU A 38 1.09 3.48 -0.89
CA LEU A 38 0.57 2.79 -2.05
C LEU A 38 -0.38 1.68 -1.57
N CYS A 39 -1.66 1.89 -1.72
CA CYS A 39 -2.73 0.99 -1.28
C CYS A 39 -3.13 0.04 -2.40
N LEU A 40 -3.34 -1.23 -2.06
CA LEU A 40 -3.76 -2.27 -2.98
C LEU A 40 -5.22 -2.66 -2.69
N TYR A 41 -6.05 -2.67 -3.73
CA TYR A 41 -7.45 -3.08 -3.67
C TYR A 41 -7.72 -4.19 -4.67
N LYS A 42 -8.59 -5.14 -4.31
CA LYS A 42 -9.06 -6.17 -5.23
C LYS A 42 -10.15 -5.60 -6.13
N GLY A 43 -10.08 -5.90 -7.42
CA GLY A 43 -11.00 -5.40 -8.45
C GLY A 43 -10.39 -4.31 -9.31
N SER A 44 -11.24 -3.69 -10.13
CA SER A 44 -10.85 -2.64 -11.09
C SER A 44 -11.00 -1.21 -10.54
N GLN A 45 -11.64 -1.06 -9.38
CA GLN A 45 -11.89 0.23 -8.75
C GLN A 45 -11.53 0.18 -7.25
N PRO A 46 -11.02 1.27 -6.67
CA PRO A 46 -10.74 1.32 -5.24
C PRO A 46 -12.02 1.23 -4.42
N ASP A 47 -12.08 0.28 -3.50
CA ASP A 47 -13.19 0.07 -2.56
C ASP A 47 -12.62 -0.35 -1.21
N ASP A 48 -13.01 0.34 -0.13
CA ASP A 48 -12.58 0.02 1.24
C ASP A 48 -12.86 -1.45 1.61
N ALA A 49 -13.96 -2.04 1.13
CA ALA A 49 -14.29 -3.44 1.37
C ALA A 49 -13.35 -4.41 0.64
N ALA A 50 -12.70 -3.94 -0.43
CA ALA A 50 -11.78 -4.71 -1.24
C ALA A 50 -10.30 -4.44 -0.89
N PHE A 51 -10.02 -3.68 0.17
CA PHE A 51 -8.68 -3.34 0.61
C PHE A 51 -7.86 -4.59 0.97
N ARG A 52 -6.65 -4.71 0.41
CA ARG A 52 -5.71 -5.84 0.63
C ARG A 52 -4.49 -5.45 1.45
N GLY A 53 -4.29 -4.15 1.68
CA GLY A 53 -3.15 -3.63 2.42
C GLY A 53 -2.50 -2.44 1.74
N SER A 54 -1.43 -1.96 2.34
CA SER A 54 -0.69 -0.81 1.84
C SER A 54 0.81 -0.99 1.98
N LEU A 55 1.55 -0.40 1.07
CA LEU A 55 2.97 -0.15 1.22
C LEU A 55 3.17 1.24 1.80
N LEU A 56 3.96 1.34 2.85
CA LEU A 56 4.46 2.59 3.37
C LEU A 56 5.72 2.96 2.59
N ILE A 57 5.64 4.07 1.86
CA ILE A 57 6.75 4.59 1.06
C ILE A 57 7.40 5.73 1.86
N PRO A 58 8.70 5.60 2.20
CA PRO A 58 9.42 6.67 2.88
C PRO A 58 9.42 7.95 2.03
N SER A 59 8.99 9.07 2.62
CA SER A 59 8.86 10.37 1.94
C SER A 59 10.20 10.98 1.51
N ASP A 60 11.30 10.43 2.03
CA ASP A 60 12.66 10.89 1.81
C ASP A 60 13.36 10.14 0.67
N GLY A 61 12.64 9.28 -0.07
CA GLY A 61 13.23 8.48 -1.14
C GLY A 61 14.30 7.51 -0.63
N HIS A 62 14.16 7.01 0.61
CA HIS A 62 15.10 6.11 1.28
C HIS A 62 16.42 6.76 1.72
N SER A 63 16.47 8.09 1.87
CA SER A 63 17.71 8.81 2.17
C SER A 63 18.08 8.90 3.66
N GLN A 64 17.16 8.67 4.61
CA GLN A 64 17.43 8.80 6.05
C GLN A 64 17.70 7.45 6.73
N ARG A 65 18.90 7.29 7.28
CA ARG A 65 19.41 6.08 7.95
C ARG A 65 18.57 5.52 9.12
N HIS A 66 17.71 6.33 9.74
CA HIS A 66 17.12 6.05 11.06
C HIS A 66 15.60 5.86 11.05
N MET A 67 14.93 6.18 9.95
CA MET A 67 13.53 5.82 9.70
C MET A 67 13.50 4.51 8.90
N PRO A 68 12.34 3.86 8.67
CA PRO A 68 12.29 2.73 7.75
C PRO A 68 12.83 3.17 6.39
N THR A 69 14.11 2.91 6.14
CA THR A 69 14.83 3.13 4.88
C THR A 69 14.31 2.22 3.78
N ARG A 70 13.29 1.40 4.06
CA ARG A 70 12.76 0.38 3.19
C ARG A 70 11.25 0.49 3.16
N THR A 71 10.71 0.39 1.96
CA THR A 71 9.28 0.20 1.75
C THR A 71 8.81 -0.97 2.59
N THR A 72 7.69 -0.78 3.29
CA THR A 72 7.16 -1.79 4.20
C THR A 72 5.72 -2.09 3.87
N ALA A 73 5.38 -3.38 3.78
CA ALA A 73 4.02 -3.83 3.51
C ALA A 73 3.24 -4.07 4.80
N TYR A 74 2.02 -3.55 4.84
CA TYR A 74 1.04 -3.77 5.90
C TYR A 74 -0.22 -4.39 5.29
N GLY A 75 -0.74 -5.43 5.95
CA GLY A 75 -1.97 -6.10 5.57
C GLY A 75 -3.21 -5.24 5.83
N PRO A 76 -4.41 -5.76 5.51
CA PRO A 76 -5.65 -4.99 5.58
C PRO A 76 -6.02 -4.53 7.00
N THR A 77 -5.57 -5.27 8.02
CA THR A 77 -5.76 -4.95 9.44
C THR A 77 -4.70 -4.00 10.01
N GLY A 78 -3.72 -3.60 9.20
CA GLY A 78 -2.54 -2.85 9.64
C GLY A 78 -1.42 -3.72 10.21
N ALA A 79 -1.55 -5.05 10.15
CA ALA A 79 -0.49 -5.97 10.55
C ALA A 79 0.72 -5.86 9.62
N PHE A 80 1.93 -5.83 10.16
CA PHE A 80 3.16 -5.89 9.37
C PHE A 80 3.22 -7.22 8.61
N VAL A 81 3.46 -7.14 7.30
CA VAL A 81 3.59 -8.32 6.43
C VAL A 81 5.06 -8.58 6.12
N THR A 82 5.78 -7.58 5.62
CA THR A 82 7.20 -7.71 5.28
C THR A 82 7.84 -6.37 4.93
N SER A 83 9.16 -6.30 5.05
CA SER A 83 10.01 -5.22 4.53
C SER A 83 11.10 -5.73 3.58
N HIS A 84 10.97 -6.97 3.07
CA HIS A 84 11.96 -7.63 2.21
C HIS A 84 11.43 -7.84 0.78
N GLY A 85 12.29 -7.62 -0.22
CA GLY A 85 11.96 -7.73 -1.64
C GLY A 85 11.74 -6.37 -2.29
N ASP A 86 11.48 -6.37 -3.60
CA ASP A 86 11.05 -5.17 -4.31
C ASP A 86 9.55 -4.90 -4.10
N GLN A 87 9.08 -3.76 -4.59
CA GLN A 87 7.68 -3.34 -4.45
C GLN A 87 6.72 -4.38 -5.03
N THR A 88 7.05 -4.94 -6.20
CA THR A 88 6.26 -5.94 -6.90
C THR A 88 6.06 -7.20 -6.06
N ALA A 89 7.14 -7.75 -5.48
CA ALA A 89 7.07 -8.92 -4.61
C ALA A 89 6.23 -8.65 -3.35
N MET A 90 6.30 -7.43 -2.80
CA MET A 90 5.45 -7.04 -1.67
C MET A 90 3.97 -6.97 -2.04
N LEU A 91 3.62 -6.37 -3.19
CA LEU A 91 2.25 -6.30 -3.68
C LEU A 91 1.65 -7.69 -3.94
N GLN A 92 2.43 -8.61 -4.53
CA GLN A 92 2.00 -9.99 -4.77
C GLN A 92 1.67 -10.72 -3.46
N ARG A 93 2.45 -10.49 -2.40
CA ARG A 93 2.14 -11.05 -1.08
C ARG A 93 0.84 -10.49 -0.51
N LEU A 94 0.60 -9.19 -0.63
CA LEU A 94 -0.65 -8.57 -0.19
C LEU A 94 -1.87 -9.12 -0.97
N ALA A 95 -1.73 -9.32 -2.28
CA ALA A 95 -2.78 -9.91 -3.11
C ALA A 95 -3.14 -11.35 -2.68
N GLY A 96 -2.15 -12.11 -2.18
CA GLY A 96 -2.33 -13.47 -1.68
C GLY A 96 -2.92 -13.58 -0.27
N LEU A 97 -3.07 -12.47 0.46
CA LEU A 97 -3.68 -12.49 1.79
C LEU A 97 -5.19 -12.75 1.70
N ALA A 98 -5.65 -13.76 2.44
CA ALA A 98 -7.06 -13.97 2.68
C ALA A 98 -7.68 -12.72 3.33
N PRO A 99 -8.91 -12.32 2.94
CA PRO A 99 -9.62 -11.22 3.58
C PRO A 99 -9.91 -11.50 5.06
#